data_AF-A0A9X8H2S6-F1
#
_entry.id   AF-A0A9X8H2S6-F1
#
_cell.length_a   1.000
_cell.length_b   1.000
_cell.length_c   1.000
_cell.angle_alpha   90.00
_cell.angle_beta   90.00
_cell.angle_gamma   90.00
#
_symmetry.space_group_name_H-M   'P 1'
#
loop_
_entity.id
_entity.type
_entity.pdbx_description
1 polymer ?
#
loop_
_entity_poly.entity_id
_entity_poly.type
_entity_poly.pdbx_seq_one_letter_code
_entity_poly.pdbx_strand_id
1 'polypeptide(L)'
;VANTDLAVLKTYVSFHLVHTRSPVLGDTFRVLTHNFRSATEGRPAVESRQVYCMNLVKSYLGEYLGKLYLDKAFQPSVKAQAKALIQQIEDAMTGLIHQVDWLDAPTRRVALDKVAKIANFVGGPDSFEPLPFPLNATNFYQNVQTLDSLATNATLNKLGNQVDPAKWAMFAFTANAYNDATANKMVFPAAFLQKPVYGASEFPAVANYARIGVVMGHELTHGFDDQGRNFDPSGQLTDWWTAGVKNTFESNAQCLVDQYSTFPVESLDKKTVLGYVNGRMTLGENIADNGGLKLAYMAYQKAKQADPTIADIGYDDAKLFFTAFVQGWWCFKATDNFYTNSLHMDPHSPAQWRAKGPMMNSLLFADAFQCPKDSPMNPTKKCVKKATKEDKCKEMDKRKEMDKRESDGHTVRAAALTGMKCKSLGDEGDDNDSDEAKKTMMMKERRSSAIMKESVNAVMSFTSIMENTNKFKVDELAFQKESNAIAMRKLELDEKRYLLDKTEREARFALEQQERQGQMDFMRGTLEMMRFITKKM
;
A
#
# COMPACT_ATOMS: atom_id res chain seq x y z
N VAL A 1 30.55 -13.93 1.17
CA VAL A 1 31.46 -13.18 0.28
C VAL A 1 32.92 -13.50 0.57
N ALA A 2 33.45 -13.22 1.77
CA ALA A 2 34.88 -13.45 2.08
C ALA A 2 35.37 -14.90 1.88
N ASN A 3 34.50 -15.89 2.14
CA ASN A 3 34.81 -17.32 1.99
C ASN A 3 34.33 -17.92 0.65
N THR A 4 33.88 -17.09 -0.29
CA THR A 4 33.37 -17.54 -1.60
C THR A 4 34.51 -17.53 -2.61
N ASP A 5 34.63 -18.61 -3.39
CA ASP A 5 35.65 -18.70 -4.45
C ASP A 5 35.56 -17.51 -5.43
N LEU A 6 36.72 -16.97 -5.83
CA LEU A 6 36.79 -15.79 -6.69
C LEU A 6 36.14 -16.04 -8.07
N ALA A 7 36.21 -17.26 -8.61
CA ALA A 7 35.59 -17.60 -9.88
C ALA A 7 34.05 -17.53 -9.79
N VAL A 8 33.48 -17.91 -8.65
CA VAL A 8 32.04 -17.76 -8.38
C VAL A 8 31.67 -16.28 -8.31
N LEU A 9 32.45 -15.47 -7.59
CA LEU A 9 32.23 -14.02 -7.50
C LEU A 9 32.31 -13.34 -8.87
N LYS A 10 33.32 -13.68 -9.68
CA LYS A 10 33.45 -13.16 -11.05
C LYS A 10 32.26 -13.55 -11.92
N THR A 11 31.85 -14.82 -11.89
CA THR A 11 30.70 -15.32 -12.66
C THR A 11 29.42 -14.59 -12.27
N TYR A 12 29.18 -14.42 -10.97
CA TYR A 12 28.04 -13.68 -10.44
C TYR A 12 28.02 -12.22 -10.93
N VAL A 13 29.12 -11.49 -10.76
CA VAL A 13 29.21 -10.08 -11.19
C VAL A 13 29.08 -9.94 -12.70
N SER A 14 29.72 -10.82 -13.47
CA SER A 14 29.61 -10.85 -14.94
C SER A 14 28.17 -11.08 -15.39
N PHE A 15 27.46 -12.04 -14.77
CA PHE A 15 26.05 -12.26 -15.05
C PHE A 15 25.21 -11.00 -14.79
N HIS A 16 25.36 -10.38 -13.62
CA HIS A 16 24.59 -9.18 -13.28
C HIS A 16 24.91 -7.98 -14.17
N LEU A 17 26.18 -7.81 -14.58
CA LEU A 17 26.57 -6.77 -15.53
C LEU A 17 25.88 -6.99 -16.89
N VAL A 18 25.96 -8.20 -17.43
CA VAL A 18 25.32 -8.55 -18.72
C VAL A 18 23.81 -8.43 -18.61
N HIS A 19 23.20 -8.98 -17.57
CA HIS A 19 21.75 -8.95 -17.35
C HIS A 19 21.22 -7.50 -17.25
N THR A 20 21.89 -6.63 -16.51
CA THR A 20 21.51 -5.22 -16.36
C THR A 20 21.57 -4.46 -17.67
N ARG A 21 22.55 -4.79 -18.54
CA ARG A 21 22.71 -4.15 -19.86
C ARG A 21 21.84 -4.77 -20.94
N SER A 22 21.43 -6.03 -20.79
CA SER A 22 20.71 -6.81 -21.80
C SER A 22 19.48 -6.11 -22.41
N PRO A 23 18.64 -5.36 -21.66
CA PRO A 23 17.52 -4.64 -22.26
C PRO A 23 17.96 -3.68 -23.37
N VAL A 24 19.06 -2.95 -23.18
CA VAL A 24 19.49 -1.85 -24.08
C VAL A 24 20.46 -2.32 -25.17
N LEU A 25 20.60 -3.63 -25.37
CA LEU A 25 21.40 -4.22 -26.44
C LEU A 25 20.52 -4.61 -27.64
N GLY A 26 21.04 -5.49 -28.52
CA GLY A 26 20.30 -6.02 -29.66
C GLY A 26 19.11 -6.89 -29.27
N ASP A 27 18.25 -7.18 -30.25
CA ASP A 27 16.98 -7.88 -30.01
C ASP A 27 17.15 -9.25 -29.35
N THR A 28 18.24 -9.97 -29.62
CA THR A 28 18.55 -11.24 -28.94
C THR A 28 18.54 -11.09 -27.41
N PHE A 29 19.23 -10.07 -26.88
CA PHE A 29 19.30 -9.84 -25.44
C PHE A 29 17.98 -9.34 -24.86
N ARG A 30 17.28 -8.48 -25.60
CA ARG A 30 15.96 -7.97 -25.21
C ARG A 30 14.94 -9.10 -25.09
N VAL A 31 14.86 -9.98 -26.08
CA VAL A 31 13.95 -11.14 -26.08
C VAL A 31 14.31 -12.11 -24.96
N LEU A 32 15.60 -12.40 -24.75
CA LEU A 32 16.03 -13.26 -23.64
C LEU A 32 15.64 -12.69 -22.28
N THR A 33 15.83 -11.37 -22.07
CA THR A 33 15.42 -10.69 -20.84
C THR A 33 13.92 -10.76 -20.63
N HIS A 34 13.15 -10.58 -21.71
CA HIS A 34 11.70 -10.66 -21.67
C HIS A 34 11.20 -12.08 -21.34
N ASN A 35 11.80 -13.11 -21.94
CA ASN A 35 11.47 -14.50 -21.65
C ASN A 35 11.78 -14.86 -20.19
N PHE A 36 12.92 -14.40 -19.67
CA PHE A 36 13.27 -14.58 -18.27
C PHE A 36 12.23 -13.94 -17.34
N ARG A 37 11.89 -12.66 -17.56
CA ARG A 37 10.83 -11.98 -16.78
C ARG A 37 9.45 -12.61 -16.95
N SER A 38 9.13 -13.12 -18.12
CA SER A 38 7.86 -13.82 -18.37
C SER A 38 7.78 -15.11 -17.55
N ALA A 39 8.89 -15.86 -17.46
CA ALA A 39 8.97 -17.07 -16.66
C ALA A 39 8.92 -16.79 -15.14
N THR A 40 9.63 -15.76 -14.67
CA THR A 40 9.71 -15.45 -13.24
C THR A 40 8.54 -14.63 -12.71
N GLU A 41 7.98 -13.73 -13.52
CA GLU A 41 6.94 -12.77 -13.09
C GLU A 41 5.57 -13.06 -13.73
N GLY A 42 5.47 -14.04 -14.63
CA GLY A 42 4.21 -14.36 -15.31
C GLY A 42 3.73 -13.29 -16.29
N ARG A 43 4.63 -12.42 -16.77
CA ARG A 43 4.30 -11.38 -17.76
C ARG A 43 3.97 -11.98 -19.13
N PRO A 44 3.11 -11.32 -19.94
CA PRO A 44 2.84 -11.76 -21.31
C PRO A 44 4.11 -11.82 -22.15
N ALA A 45 4.25 -12.87 -22.97
CA ALA A 45 5.51 -13.24 -23.64
C ALA A 45 6.01 -12.31 -24.76
N VAL A 46 5.30 -11.22 -25.11
CA VAL A 46 5.73 -10.32 -26.19
C VAL A 46 5.44 -8.84 -25.87
N GLU A 47 6.50 -8.06 -25.67
CA GLU A 47 6.44 -6.59 -25.73
C GLU A 47 6.82 -6.13 -27.15
N SER A 48 5.97 -5.33 -27.79
CA SER A 48 6.28 -4.76 -29.10
C SER A 48 7.43 -3.76 -29.01
N ARG A 49 8.17 -3.55 -30.11
CA ARG A 49 9.28 -2.60 -30.14
C ARG A 49 8.83 -1.18 -29.73
N GLN A 50 7.62 -0.78 -30.11
CA GLN A 50 7.06 0.52 -29.77
C GLN A 50 6.85 0.67 -28.25
N VAL A 51 6.24 -0.33 -27.60
CA VAL A 51 5.99 -0.31 -26.15
C VAL A 51 7.31 -0.31 -25.39
N TYR A 52 8.27 -1.11 -25.84
CA TYR A 52 9.62 -1.14 -25.28
C TYR A 52 10.32 0.23 -25.35
N CYS A 53 10.36 0.86 -26.53
CA CYS A 53 10.94 2.19 -26.70
C CYS A 53 10.22 3.24 -25.85
N MET A 54 8.89 3.17 -25.74
CA MET A 54 8.12 4.05 -24.88
C MET A 54 8.50 3.90 -23.40
N ASN A 55 8.66 2.66 -22.93
CA ASN A 55 9.05 2.39 -21.54
C ASN A 55 10.49 2.84 -21.24
N LEU A 56 11.40 2.77 -22.21
CA LEU A 56 12.74 3.36 -22.09
C LEU A 56 12.68 4.88 -21.95
N VAL A 57 11.90 5.56 -22.79
CA VAL A 57 11.72 7.02 -22.70
C VAL A 57 11.11 7.40 -21.36
N LYS A 58 10.11 6.66 -20.87
CA LYS A 58 9.55 6.87 -19.52
C LYS A 58 10.59 6.73 -18.41
N SER A 59 11.49 5.75 -18.52
CA SER A 59 12.50 5.46 -17.49
C SER A 59 13.63 6.49 -17.47
N TYR A 60 14.10 6.91 -18.64
CA TYR A 60 15.26 7.79 -18.77
C TYR A 60 14.92 9.27 -18.87
N LEU A 61 13.77 9.60 -19.44
CA LEU A 61 13.36 10.97 -19.77
C LEU A 61 11.98 11.28 -19.17
N GLY A 62 11.63 10.62 -18.06
CA GLY A 62 10.31 10.72 -17.44
C GLY A 62 9.95 12.14 -16.98
N GLU A 63 10.90 12.94 -16.54
CA GLU A 63 10.64 14.34 -16.17
C GLU A 63 10.17 15.16 -17.39
N TYR A 64 10.86 15.02 -18.53
CA TYR A 64 10.56 15.71 -19.79
C TYR A 64 9.24 15.24 -20.39
N LEU A 65 8.99 13.92 -20.40
CA LEU A 65 7.73 13.37 -20.85
C LEU A 65 6.58 13.77 -19.91
N GLY A 66 6.85 13.90 -18.61
CA GLY A 66 5.92 14.43 -17.61
C GLY A 66 5.50 15.86 -17.91
N LYS A 67 6.45 16.74 -18.25
CA LYS A 67 6.15 18.11 -18.71
C LYS A 67 5.23 18.12 -19.94
N LEU A 68 5.58 17.34 -20.97
CA LEU A 68 4.75 17.22 -22.17
C LEU A 68 3.34 16.70 -21.86
N TYR A 69 3.22 15.76 -20.91
CA TYR A 69 1.93 15.25 -20.46
C TYR A 69 1.10 16.34 -19.77
N LEU A 70 1.70 17.14 -18.89
CA LEU A 70 1.02 18.27 -18.23
C LEU A 70 0.49 19.26 -19.26
N ASP A 71 1.33 19.67 -20.22
CA ASP A 71 0.98 20.65 -21.25
C ASP A 71 -0.16 20.17 -22.17
N LYS A 72 -0.27 18.86 -22.39
CA LYS A 72 -1.23 18.27 -23.34
C LYS A 72 -2.50 17.70 -22.72
N ALA A 73 -2.42 17.21 -21.48
CA ALA A 73 -3.45 16.36 -20.90
C ALA A 73 -3.94 16.80 -19.51
N PHE A 74 -3.35 17.83 -18.89
CA PHE A 74 -3.72 18.25 -17.54
C PHE A 74 -4.20 19.70 -17.49
N GLN A 75 -5.42 19.91 -17.01
CA GLN A 75 -6.02 21.24 -16.94
C GLN A 75 -5.82 21.90 -15.56
N PRO A 76 -5.55 23.21 -15.47
CA PRO A 76 -5.42 23.92 -14.20
C PRO A 76 -6.65 23.81 -13.28
N SER A 77 -7.86 23.74 -13.85
CA SER A 77 -9.12 23.56 -13.12
C SER A 77 -9.15 22.23 -12.34
N VAL A 78 -8.67 21.15 -12.94
CA VAL A 78 -8.55 19.81 -12.33
C VAL A 78 -7.60 19.86 -11.12
N LYS A 79 -6.46 20.58 -11.24
CA LYS A 79 -5.52 20.80 -10.12
C LYS A 79 -6.20 21.51 -8.94
N ALA A 80 -6.97 22.56 -9.21
CA ALA A 80 -7.66 23.34 -8.18
C ALA A 80 -8.76 22.52 -7.47
N GLN A 81 -9.57 21.79 -8.22
CA GLN A 81 -10.64 20.96 -7.66
C GLN A 81 -10.09 19.77 -6.86
N ALA A 82 -9.03 19.12 -7.34
CA ALA A 82 -8.36 18.06 -6.59
C ALA A 82 -7.79 18.57 -5.27
N LYS A 83 -7.17 19.76 -5.25
CA LYS A 83 -6.71 20.40 -4.00
C LYS A 83 -7.86 20.71 -3.03
N ALA A 84 -8.99 21.19 -3.53
CA ALA A 84 -10.17 21.43 -2.70
C ALA A 84 -10.71 20.13 -2.09
N LEU A 85 -10.70 19.03 -2.84
CA LEU A 85 -11.11 17.72 -2.33
C LEU A 85 -10.14 17.20 -1.26
N ILE A 86 -8.82 17.33 -1.46
CA ILE A 86 -7.82 16.96 -0.44
C ILE A 86 -8.08 17.71 0.87
N GLN A 87 -8.33 19.02 0.81
CA GLN A 87 -8.62 19.81 2.00
C GLN A 87 -9.84 19.27 2.78
N GLN A 88 -10.88 18.82 2.08
CA GLN A 88 -12.06 18.25 2.73
C GLN A 88 -11.79 16.89 3.38
N ILE A 89 -10.85 16.11 2.83
CA ILE A 89 -10.37 14.86 3.42
C ILE A 89 -9.53 15.14 4.67
N GLU A 90 -8.67 16.16 4.65
CA GLU A 90 -7.89 16.61 5.81
C GLU A 90 -8.78 17.16 6.92
N ASP A 91 -9.82 17.91 6.58
CA ASP A 91 -10.86 18.34 7.51
C ASP A 91 -11.55 17.14 8.17
N ALA A 92 -11.86 16.10 7.39
CA ALA A 92 -12.47 14.88 7.92
C ALA A 92 -11.51 14.14 8.87
N MET A 93 -10.21 14.11 8.57
CA MET A 93 -9.18 13.54 9.44
C MET A 93 -9.02 14.34 10.72
N THR A 94 -9.02 15.67 10.64
CA THR A 94 -9.02 16.57 11.80
C THR A 94 -10.22 16.31 12.70
N GLY A 95 -11.42 16.23 12.12
CA GLY A 95 -12.64 15.88 12.84
C GLY A 95 -12.56 14.49 13.50
N LEU A 96 -12.03 13.50 12.78
CA LEU A 96 -11.81 12.16 13.32
C LEU A 96 -10.83 12.18 14.50
N ILE A 97 -9.68 12.86 14.37
CA ILE A 97 -8.68 12.99 15.44
C ILE A 97 -9.28 13.66 16.67
N HIS A 98 -10.22 14.60 16.54
CA HIS A 98 -10.92 15.19 17.68
C HIS A 98 -11.92 14.25 18.37
N GLN A 99 -12.51 13.31 17.63
CA GLN A 99 -13.52 12.40 18.16
C GLN A 99 -12.92 11.14 18.77
N VAL A 100 -11.80 10.65 18.24
CA VAL A 100 -11.18 9.40 18.71
C VAL A 100 -10.81 9.47 20.19
N ASP A 101 -11.40 8.60 20.99
CA ASP A 101 -11.38 8.64 22.46
C ASP A 101 -10.16 7.94 23.08
N TRP A 102 -9.45 7.10 22.30
CA TRP A 102 -8.23 6.43 22.77
C TRP A 102 -6.94 7.26 22.59
N LEU A 103 -7.00 8.41 21.92
CA LEU A 103 -5.89 9.36 21.85
C LEU A 103 -5.87 10.25 23.09
N ASP A 104 -4.74 10.27 23.81
CA ASP A 104 -4.55 11.25 24.86
C ASP A 104 -4.32 12.67 24.33
N ALA A 105 -4.42 13.67 25.20
CA ALA A 105 -4.26 15.07 24.83
C ALA A 105 -2.91 15.40 24.14
N PRO A 106 -1.74 14.95 24.64
CA PRO A 106 -0.47 15.25 23.97
C PRO A 106 -0.35 14.60 22.59
N THR A 107 -0.68 13.32 22.45
CA THR A 107 -0.62 12.63 21.15
C THR A 107 -1.59 13.27 20.15
N ARG A 108 -2.80 13.61 20.60
CA ARG A 108 -3.80 14.28 19.75
C ARG A 108 -3.30 15.62 19.21
N ARG A 109 -2.60 16.41 20.03
CA ARG A 109 -2.03 17.70 19.61
C ARG A 109 -1.01 17.51 18.50
N VAL A 110 -0.10 16.54 18.64
CA VAL A 110 0.91 16.25 17.60
C VAL A 110 0.26 15.70 16.34
N ALA A 111 -0.75 14.85 16.46
CA ALA A 111 -1.49 14.33 15.31
C ALA A 111 -2.19 15.44 14.51
N LEU A 112 -2.81 16.41 15.19
CA LEU A 112 -3.42 17.59 14.56
C LEU A 112 -2.37 18.47 13.87
N ASP A 113 -1.23 18.71 14.52
CA ASP A 113 -0.12 19.47 13.91
C ASP A 113 0.45 18.76 12.68
N LYS A 114 0.49 17.41 12.69
CA LYS A 114 0.93 16.61 11.54
C LYS A 114 0.00 16.76 10.34
N VAL A 115 -1.32 16.69 10.54
CA VAL A 115 -2.30 16.95 9.47
C VAL A 115 -2.19 18.40 8.98
N ALA A 116 -2.08 19.38 9.88
CA ALA A 116 -2.00 20.80 9.51
C ALA A 116 -0.76 21.16 8.68
N LYS A 117 0.34 20.39 8.82
CA LYS A 117 1.60 20.60 8.12
C LYS A 117 1.78 19.73 6.88
N ILE A 118 0.84 18.86 6.56
CA ILE A 118 0.99 17.96 5.41
C ILE A 118 1.00 18.76 4.11
N ALA A 119 1.97 18.49 3.23
CA ALA A 119 2.10 19.20 1.97
C ALA A 119 1.44 18.45 0.81
N ASN A 120 0.63 19.16 0.00
CA ASN A 120 -0.18 18.57 -1.05
C ASN A 120 0.33 18.88 -2.45
N PHE A 121 0.91 17.88 -3.10
CA PHE A 121 1.46 17.95 -4.45
C PHE A 121 0.48 17.34 -5.45
N VAL A 122 0.07 18.12 -6.46
CA VAL A 122 -1.00 17.74 -7.39
C VAL A 122 -0.59 18.06 -8.82
N GLY A 123 -0.65 17.07 -9.71
CA GLY A 123 -0.30 17.17 -11.12
C GLY A 123 1.15 16.79 -11.42
N GLY A 124 2.09 17.71 -11.19
CA GLY A 124 3.51 17.49 -11.43
C GLY A 124 4.35 18.70 -11.02
N PRO A 125 5.68 18.64 -11.20
CA PRO A 125 6.59 19.76 -10.94
C PRO A 125 6.23 21.00 -11.76
N ASP A 126 6.45 22.19 -11.18
CA ASP A 126 6.20 23.47 -11.86
C ASP A 126 7.38 23.89 -12.77
N SER A 127 8.59 23.34 -12.55
CA SER A 127 9.80 23.62 -13.33
C SER A 127 10.54 22.33 -13.71
N PHE A 128 11.28 22.39 -14.83
CA PHE A 128 12.04 21.27 -15.38
C PHE A 128 13.34 21.78 -15.99
N GLU A 129 14.46 21.19 -15.60
CA GLU A 129 15.78 21.53 -16.16
C GLU A 129 15.95 20.86 -17.53
N PRO A 130 16.38 21.59 -18.58
CA PRO A 130 16.62 21.00 -19.89
C PRO A 130 17.75 19.97 -19.84
N LEU A 131 17.77 19.04 -20.81
CA LEU A 131 18.89 18.11 -20.94
C LEU A 131 20.19 18.90 -21.19
N PRO A 132 21.28 18.60 -20.46
CA PRO A 132 22.54 19.33 -20.61
C PRO A 132 23.32 18.94 -21.87
N PHE A 133 22.81 17.98 -22.65
CA PHE A 133 23.42 17.47 -23.89
C PHE A 133 22.34 17.09 -24.92
N PRO A 134 22.67 17.15 -26.22
CA PRO A 134 21.79 16.62 -27.26
C PRO A 134 21.81 15.07 -27.28
N LEU A 135 20.68 14.46 -27.63
CA LEU A 135 20.60 13.02 -27.89
C LEU A 135 20.95 12.73 -29.36
N ASN A 136 21.69 11.65 -29.60
CA ASN A 136 22.08 11.22 -30.94
C ASN A 136 21.13 10.14 -31.49
N ALA A 137 20.43 10.44 -32.58
CA ALA A 137 19.46 9.52 -33.19
C ALA A 137 20.07 8.20 -33.71
N THR A 138 21.36 8.17 -34.06
CA THR A 138 22.03 6.98 -34.61
C THR A 138 22.86 6.22 -33.58
N ASN A 139 23.09 6.77 -32.38
CA ASN A 139 23.88 6.13 -31.33
C ASN A 139 23.07 5.96 -30.03
N PHE A 140 22.14 4.99 -30.06
CA PHE A 140 21.27 4.67 -28.93
C PHE A 140 22.04 4.28 -27.65
N TYR A 141 23.06 3.41 -27.77
CA TYR A 141 23.78 2.91 -26.61
C TYR A 141 24.56 4.03 -25.90
N GLN A 142 25.21 4.91 -26.66
CA GLN A 142 25.88 6.07 -26.09
C GLN A 142 24.91 7.00 -25.35
N ASN A 143 23.71 7.24 -25.90
CA ASN A 143 22.70 8.04 -25.21
C ASN A 143 22.34 7.44 -23.85
N VAL A 144 22.11 6.13 -23.80
CA VAL A 144 21.81 5.41 -22.56
C VAL A 144 22.95 5.57 -21.55
N GLN A 145 24.21 5.39 -21.96
CA GLN A 145 25.36 5.57 -21.08
C GLN A 145 25.48 7.00 -20.53
N THR A 146 25.23 8.01 -21.36
CA THR A 146 25.25 9.40 -20.93
C THR A 146 24.12 9.69 -19.94
N LEU A 147 22.93 9.17 -20.17
CA LEU A 147 21.77 9.32 -19.28
C LEU A 147 21.97 8.60 -17.93
N ASP A 148 22.50 7.37 -17.94
CA ASP A 148 22.88 6.64 -16.72
C ASP A 148 23.93 7.41 -15.90
N SER A 149 24.92 8.00 -16.58
CA SER A 149 25.97 8.79 -15.93
C SER A 149 25.40 10.06 -15.30
N LEU A 150 24.48 10.74 -16.00
CA LEU A 150 23.76 11.90 -15.46
C LEU A 150 22.95 11.54 -14.21
N ALA A 151 22.17 10.45 -14.25
CA ALA A 151 21.36 10.00 -13.11
C ALA A 151 22.23 9.60 -11.90
N THR A 152 23.36 8.93 -12.17
CA THR A 152 24.33 8.54 -11.14
C THR A 152 24.96 9.77 -10.48
N ASN A 153 25.47 10.70 -11.29
CA ASN A 153 26.05 11.95 -10.79
C ASN A 153 25.03 12.79 -10.02
N ALA A 154 23.79 12.90 -10.51
CA ALA A 154 22.71 13.59 -9.81
C ALA A 154 22.38 12.95 -8.45
N THR A 155 22.54 11.62 -8.32
CA THR A 155 22.33 10.91 -7.05
C THR A 155 23.50 11.13 -6.09
N LEU A 156 24.75 10.99 -6.56
CA LEU A 156 25.95 11.22 -5.77
C LEU A 156 26.06 12.67 -5.29
N ASN A 157 25.69 13.63 -6.14
CA ASN A 157 25.67 15.05 -5.80
C ASN A 157 24.66 15.41 -4.70
N LYS A 158 23.76 14.52 -4.30
CA LYS A 158 22.87 14.76 -3.13
C LYS A 158 23.61 14.56 -1.80
N LEU A 159 24.71 13.81 -1.77
CA LEU A 159 25.44 13.54 -0.54
C LEU A 159 26.01 14.84 0.03
N GLY A 160 25.75 15.10 1.32
CA GLY A 160 26.19 16.31 2.02
C GLY A 160 25.34 17.56 1.76
N ASN A 161 24.31 17.48 0.91
CA ASN A 161 23.39 18.58 0.64
C ASN A 161 22.06 18.40 1.40
N GLN A 162 21.34 19.51 1.57
CA GLN A 162 19.99 19.50 2.18
C GLN A 162 19.01 18.72 1.28
N VAL A 163 18.07 18.02 1.90
CA VAL A 163 17.00 17.32 1.17
C VAL A 163 16.08 18.36 0.55
N ASP A 164 15.78 18.20 -0.73
CA ASP A 164 14.80 19.02 -1.43
C ASP A 164 13.37 18.52 -1.13
N PRO A 165 12.56 19.26 -0.34
CA PRO A 165 11.20 18.84 0.00
C PRO A 165 10.26 18.87 -1.21
N ALA A 166 10.57 19.65 -2.25
CA ALA A 166 9.76 19.77 -3.46
C ALA A 166 9.97 18.63 -4.46
N LYS A 167 10.94 17.74 -4.20
CA LYS A 167 11.27 16.66 -5.13
C LYS A 167 10.14 15.62 -5.23
N TRP A 168 9.83 15.22 -6.45
CA TRP A 168 8.87 14.16 -6.76
C TRP A 168 9.57 12.81 -6.89
N ALA A 169 8.91 11.74 -6.46
CA ALA A 169 9.34 10.35 -6.66
C ALA A 169 8.63 9.67 -7.85
N MET A 170 7.57 10.30 -8.37
CA MET A 170 6.80 9.83 -9.53
C MET A 170 6.72 10.92 -10.60
N PHE A 171 6.66 10.50 -11.86
CA PHE A 171 6.42 11.42 -12.97
C PHE A 171 4.94 11.79 -13.09
N ALA A 172 4.64 12.95 -13.67
CA ALA A 172 3.26 13.44 -13.84
C ALA A 172 2.34 12.47 -14.60
N PHE A 173 2.88 11.64 -15.50
CA PHE A 173 2.13 10.62 -16.24
C PHE A 173 1.93 9.29 -15.49
N THR A 174 2.39 9.19 -14.24
CA THR A 174 2.25 7.96 -13.44
C THR A 174 0.82 7.85 -12.92
N ALA A 175 0.13 6.75 -13.21
CA ALA A 175 -1.19 6.48 -12.66
C ALA A 175 -1.08 5.80 -11.28
N ASN A 176 -0.60 6.55 -10.30
CA ASN A 176 -0.51 6.12 -8.90
C ASN A 176 -0.54 7.34 -7.97
N ALA A 177 -0.49 7.16 -6.65
CA ALA A 177 -0.26 8.20 -5.65
C ALA A 177 0.76 7.71 -4.61
N TYR A 178 1.26 8.61 -3.75
CA TYR A 178 2.08 8.20 -2.62
C TYR A 178 2.09 9.23 -1.48
N ASN A 179 2.36 8.73 -0.28
CA ASN A 179 2.78 9.49 0.89
C ASN A 179 4.30 9.37 1.08
N ASP A 180 4.93 10.48 1.46
CA ASP A 180 6.33 10.50 1.91
C ASP A 180 6.37 11.02 3.35
N ALA A 181 6.52 10.09 4.29
CA ALA A 181 6.57 10.38 5.72
C ALA A 181 7.78 11.23 6.12
N THR A 182 8.88 11.18 5.36
CA THR A 182 10.11 11.94 5.66
C THR A 182 9.99 13.42 5.29
N ALA A 183 9.03 13.76 4.44
CA ALA A 183 8.73 15.14 4.05
C ALA A 183 7.31 15.56 4.45
N ASN A 184 6.57 14.70 5.18
CA ASN A 184 5.16 14.85 5.52
C ASN A 184 4.34 15.40 4.33
N LYS A 185 4.35 14.68 3.20
CA LYS A 185 3.67 15.12 1.97
C LYS A 185 2.91 14.00 1.28
N MET A 186 1.85 14.39 0.58
CA MET A 186 1.07 13.52 -0.32
C MET A 186 1.21 14.01 -1.75
N VAL A 187 1.30 13.06 -2.68
CA VAL A 187 1.57 13.37 -4.09
C VAL A 187 0.60 12.64 -5.01
N PHE A 188 -0.10 13.41 -5.84
CA PHE A 188 -1.10 12.95 -6.79
C PHE A 188 -0.72 13.41 -8.22
N PRO A 189 0.04 12.60 -8.97
CA PRO A 189 0.36 12.87 -10.37
C PRO A 189 -0.87 13.12 -11.26
N ALA A 190 -0.68 13.91 -12.32
CA ALA A 190 -1.73 14.31 -13.25
C ALA A 190 -2.47 13.13 -13.90
N ALA A 191 -1.75 12.07 -14.27
CA ALA A 191 -2.36 10.89 -14.86
C ALA A 191 -3.19 10.05 -13.89
N PHE A 192 -3.14 10.32 -12.60
CA PHE A 192 -4.05 9.69 -11.64
C PHE A 192 -5.38 10.45 -11.53
N LEU A 193 -5.39 11.73 -11.91
CA LEU A 193 -6.54 12.62 -11.87
C LEU A 193 -7.35 12.58 -13.18
N GLN A 194 -7.67 11.37 -13.63
CA GLN A 194 -8.46 11.12 -14.84
C GLN A 194 -9.38 9.91 -14.67
N LYS A 195 -10.27 9.70 -15.64
CA LYS A 195 -11.19 8.55 -15.64
C LYS A 195 -10.40 7.22 -15.72
N PRO A 196 -10.84 6.16 -15.03
CA PRO A 196 -12.08 6.06 -14.25
C PRO A 196 -11.99 6.60 -12.81
N VAL A 197 -10.81 7.02 -12.34
CA VAL A 197 -10.57 7.41 -10.94
C VAL A 197 -11.15 8.77 -10.58
N TYR A 198 -11.02 9.75 -11.48
CA TYR A 198 -11.50 11.11 -11.27
C TYR A 198 -12.21 11.66 -12.50
N GLY A 199 -13.36 12.28 -12.27
CA GLY A 199 -14.15 12.98 -13.27
C GLY A 199 -14.65 14.28 -12.67
N ALA A 200 -13.80 15.30 -12.72
CA ALA A 200 -14.00 16.62 -12.13
C ALA A 200 -15.43 17.17 -12.27
N SER A 201 -15.98 17.11 -13.48
CA SER A 201 -17.34 17.58 -13.78
C SER A 201 -18.26 16.49 -14.34
N GLU A 202 -17.70 15.35 -14.75
CA GLU A 202 -18.47 14.30 -15.44
C GLU A 202 -19.00 13.22 -14.50
N PHE A 203 -18.47 13.14 -13.28
CA PHE A 203 -19.00 12.24 -12.25
C PHE A 203 -19.83 13.01 -11.23
N PRO A 204 -20.90 12.40 -10.69
CA PRO A 204 -21.56 12.97 -9.53
C PRO A 204 -20.56 13.07 -8.38
N ALA A 205 -20.69 14.07 -7.52
CA ALA A 205 -19.73 14.38 -6.47
C ALA A 205 -19.38 13.13 -5.63
N VAL A 206 -20.39 12.35 -5.22
CA VAL A 206 -20.23 11.11 -4.45
C VAL A 206 -19.25 10.12 -5.07
N ALA A 207 -19.19 10.01 -6.39
CA ALA A 207 -18.27 9.11 -7.08
C ALA A 207 -16.82 9.62 -7.02
N ASN A 208 -16.59 10.94 -7.04
CA ASN A 208 -15.25 11.50 -6.84
C ASN A 208 -14.76 11.28 -5.40
N TYR A 209 -15.61 11.43 -4.37
CA TYR A 209 -15.23 11.05 -3.00
C TYR A 209 -14.94 9.55 -2.89
N ALA A 210 -15.80 8.71 -3.46
CA ALA A 210 -15.66 7.26 -3.39
C ALA A 210 -14.44 6.69 -4.13
N ARG A 211 -13.90 7.43 -5.12
CA ARG A 211 -12.76 7.02 -5.93
C ARG A 211 -11.51 7.76 -5.49
N ILE A 212 -11.20 8.89 -6.12
CA ILE A 212 -9.99 9.66 -5.79
C ILE A 212 -9.99 10.14 -4.33
N GLY A 213 -11.15 10.45 -3.73
CA GLY A 213 -11.22 10.86 -2.33
C GLY A 213 -10.81 9.74 -1.37
N VAL A 214 -11.12 8.47 -1.68
CA VAL A 214 -10.63 7.33 -0.90
C VAL A 214 -9.12 7.20 -1.03
N VAL A 215 -8.55 7.43 -2.22
CA VAL A 215 -7.09 7.42 -2.38
C VAL A 215 -6.44 8.59 -1.64
N MET A 216 -7.02 9.79 -1.69
CA MET A 216 -6.53 10.93 -0.90
C MET A 216 -6.56 10.64 0.60
N GLY A 217 -7.61 10.00 1.09
CA GLY A 217 -7.70 9.56 2.48
C GLY A 217 -6.72 8.42 2.81
N HIS A 218 -6.45 7.54 1.85
CA HIS A 218 -5.47 6.46 1.97
C HIS A 218 -4.05 7.05 2.15
N GLU A 219 -3.63 7.94 1.26
CA GLU A 219 -2.34 8.63 1.37
C GLU A 219 -2.22 9.46 2.66
N LEU A 220 -3.32 10.08 3.11
CA LEU A 220 -3.31 10.81 4.39
C LEU A 220 -3.15 9.86 5.57
N THR A 221 -3.78 8.68 5.50
CA THR A 221 -3.71 7.67 6.55
C THR A 221 -2.33 7.04 6.66
N HIS A 222 -1.55 6.95 5.58
CA HIS A 222 -0.14 6.51 5.64
C HIS A 222 0.69 7.34 6.61
N GLY A 223 0.38 8.63 6.80
CA GLY A 223 1.02 9.45 7.84
C GLY A 223 0.81 8.94 9.27
N PHE A 224 -0.11 7.98 9.49
CA PHE A 224 -0.51 7.44 10.78
C PHE A 224 -0.58 5.92 10.83
N ASP A 225 -0.09 5.23 9.79
CA ASP A 225 -0.02 3.76 9.76
C ASP A 225 1.08 3.22 10.69
N ASP A 226 1.38 1.91 10.63
CA ASP A 226 2.35 1.28 11.51
C ASP A 226 3.79 1.83 11.36
N GLN A 227 4.13 2.42 10.21
CA GLN A 227 5.43 3.02 9.92
C GLN A 227 5.38 4.56 10.00
N GLY A 228 4.44 5.19 9.30
CA GLY A 228 4.31 6.64 9.20
C GLY A 228 4.02 7.31 10.53
N ARG A 229 3.37 6.62 11.47
CA ARG A 229 3.16 7.14 12.84
C ARG A 229 4.46 7.47 13.58
N ASN A 230 5.59 6.88 13.19
CA ASN A 230 6.88 7.11 13.85
C ASN A 230 7.58 8.39 13.36
N PHE A 231 7.01 9.07 12.37
CA PHE A 231 7.49 10.36 11.87
C PHE A 231 6.67 11.49 12.48
N ASP A 232 7.33 12.55 12.94
CA ASP A 232 6.68 13.74 13.49
C ASP A 232 6.18 14.68 12.36
N PRO A 233 5.53 15.82 12.69
CA PRO A 233 5.02 16.77 11.70
C PRO A 233 6.09 17.38 10.77
N SER A 234 7.37 17.29 11.12
CA SER A 234 8.50 17.74 10.31
C SER A 234 9.14 16.63 9.48
N GLY A 235 8.64 15.39 9.59
CA GLY A 235 9.18 14.22 8.90
C GLY A 235 10.41 13.61 9.56
N GLN A 236 10.67 13.92 10.83
CA GLN A 236 11.74 13.30 11.61
C GLN A 236 11.25 12.05 12.34
N LEU A 237 12.09 11.01 12.38
CA LEU A 237 11.81 9.79 13.12
C LEU A 237 11.89 10.08 14.63
N THR A 238 10.73 10.27 15.26
CA THR A 238 10.61 10.67 16.65
C THR A 238 9.48 9.91 17.31
N ASP A 239 9.70 9.45 18.52
CA ASP A 239 8.68 8.77 19.31
C ASP A 239 7.77 9.77 20.04
N TRP A 240 6.68 10.17 19.39
CA TRP A 240 5.73 11.18 19.90
C TRP A 240 4.44 10.59 20.50
N TRP A 241 4.32 9.25 20.55
CA TRP A 241 3.14 8.57 21.09
C TRP A 241 3.40 8.15 22.54
N THR A 242 2.41 8.34 23.42
CA THR A 242 2.53 7.77 24.77
C THR A 242 2.34 6.25 24.75
N ALA A 243 2.86 5.56 25.78
CA ALA A 243 2.80 4.10 25.84
C ALA A 243 1.36 3.54 25.78
N GLY A 244 0.40 4.18 26.45
CA GLY A 244 -1.00 3.73 26.44
C GLY A 244 -1.66 3.84 25.06
N VAL A 245 -1.35 4.91 24.34
CA VAL A 245 -1.80 5.14 22.97
C VAL A 245 -1.18 4.11 22.02
N LYS A 246 0.12 3.83 22.13
CA LYS A 246 0.80 2.79 21.33
C LYS A 246 0.19 1.41 21.54
N ASN A 247 0.00 1.00 22.79
CA ASN A 247 -0.57 -0.31 23.09
C ASN A 247 -1.98 -0.47 22.48
N THR A 248 -2.78 0.60 22.51
CA THR A 248 -4.11 0.60 21.89
C THR A 248 -4.03 0.53 20.37
N PHE A 249 -3.11 1.27 19.76
CA PHE A 249 -2.85 1.20 18.32
C PHE A 249 -2.42 -0.19 17.89
N GLU A 250 -1.43 -0.78 18.58
CA GLU A 250 -0.93 -2.13 18.28
C GLU A 250 -2.02 -3.18 18.43
N SER A 251 -2.89 -3.07 19.43
CA SER A 251 -4.05 -3.96 19.59
C SER A 251 -5.05 -3.82 18.43
N ASN A 252 -5.36 -2.60 18.00
CA ASN A 252 -6.25 -2.37 16.86
C ASN A 252 -5.62 -2.85 15.54
N ALA A 253 -4.33 -2.61 15.35
CA ALA A 253 -3.55 -3.05 14.20
C ALA A 253 -3.48 -4.58 14.14
N GLN A 254 -3.27 -5.25 15.29
CA GLN A 254 -3.27 -6.70 15.36
C GLN A 254 -4.61 -7.31 14.93
N CYS A 255 -5.74 -6.64 15.19
CA CYS A 255 -7.02 -7.11 14.66
C CYS A 255 -7.02 -7.16 13.12
N LEU A 256 -6.48 -6.14 12.45
CA LEU A 256 -6.36 -6.13 10.98
C LEU A 256 -5.39 -7.22 10.50
N VAL A 257 -4.26 -7.41 11.19
CA VAL A 257 -3.34 -8.53 10.89
C VAL A 257 -4.08 -9.86 10.93
N ASP A 258 -4.81 -10.12 12.01
CA ASP A 258 -5.56 -11.37 12.18
C ASP A 258 -6.64 -11.52 11.12
N GLN A 259 -7.40 -10.45 10.84
CA GLN A 259 -8.46 -10.44 9.84
C GLN A 259 -7.93 -10.78 8.46
N TYR A 260 -6.93 -10.03 7.99
CA TYR A 260 -6.41 -10.21 6.63
C TYR A 260 -5.66 -11.53 6.47
N SER A 261 -5.06 -12.06 7.54
CA SER A 261 -4.41 -13.38 7.50
C SER A 261 -5.38 -14.56 7.25
N THR A 262 -6.70 -14.34 7.37
CA THR A 262 -7.70 -15.34 7.02
C THR A 262 -8.11 -15.35 5.55
N PHE A 263 -7.70 -14.34 4.77
CA PHE A 263 -8.19 -14.15 3.41
C PHE A 263 -7.45 -15.01 2.39
N PRO A 264 -8.14 -15.93 1.69
CA PRO A 264 -7.51 -16.78 0.69
C PRO A 264 -7.20 -15.99 -0.59
N VAL A 265 -6.09 -16.32 -1.23
CA VAL A 265 -5.75 -15.87 -2.58
C VAL A 265 -5.96 -17.04 -3.52
N GLU A 266 -6.93 -16.90 -4.40
CA GLU A 266 -7.40 -17.97 -5.29
C GLU A 266 -6.78 -17.83 -6.68
N SER A 267 -6.65 -18.96 -7.39
CA SER A 267 -6.30 -18.99 -8.81
C SER A 267 -7.33 -18.26 -9.65
N LEU A 268 -6.96 -17.87 -10.87
CA LEU A 268 -7.84 -17.14 -11.79
C LEU A 268 -9.13 -17.91 -12.09
N ASP A 269 -9.06 -19.25 -12.15
CA ASP A 269 -10.22 -20.13 -12.33
C ASP A 269 -11.01 -20.41 -11.04
N LYS A 270 -10.54 -19.88 -9.91
CA LYS A 270 -11.09 -20.03 -8.55
C LYS A 270 -11.17 -21.48 -8.05
N LYS A 271 -10.39 -22.38 -8.62
CA LYS A 271 -10.37 -23.80 -8.22
C LYS A 271 -9.28 -24.14 -7.21
N THR A 272 -8.26 -23.30 -7.10
CA THR A 272 -7.09 -23.54 -6.26
C THR A 272 -6.85 -22.36 -5.33
N VAL A 273 -6.57 -22.62 -4.05
CA VAL A 273 -6.05 -21.61 -3.14
C VAL A 273 -4.53 -21.58 -3.31
N LEU A 274 -4.00 -20.46 -3.82
CA LEU A 274 -2.57 -20.23 -4.01
C LEU A 274 -1.85 -19.92 -2.69
N GLY A 275 -2.58 -19.34 -1.73
CA GLY A 275 -2.09 -19.01 -0.40
C GLY A 275 -3.07 -18.15 0.37
N TYR A 276 -2.61 -17.54 1.46
CA TYR A 276 -3.37 -16.59 2.26
C TYR A 276 -2.63 -15.26 2.32
N VAL A 277 -3.36 -14.15 2.40
CA VAL A 277 -2.77 -12.82 2.54
C VAL A 277 -1.92 -12.79 3.81
N ASN A 278 -0.71 -12.25 3.72
CA ASN A 278 0.10 -12.00 4.91
C ASN A 278 -0.36 -10.68 5.57
N GLY A 279 -1.21 -10.79 6.60
CA GLY A 279 -1.79 -9.62 7.26
C GLY A 279 -0.77 -8.70 7.94
N ARG A 280 0.42 -9.23 8.31
CA ARG A 280 1.50 -8.42 8.90
C ARG A 280 2.27 -7.64 7.83
N MET A 281 2.59 -8.28 6.71
CA MET A 281 3.25 -7.64 5.57
C MET A 281 2.38 -6.54 4.95
N THR A 282 1.06 -6.76 4.93
CA THR A 282 0.10 -5.85 4.29
C THR A 282 -0.51 -4.81 5.22
N LEU A 283 -0.04 -4.74 6.47
CA LEU A 283 -0.69 -3.98 7.54
C LEU A 283 -0.84 -2.49 7.23
N GLY A 284 0.22 -1.82 6.78
CA GLY A 284 0.19 -0.38 6.50
C GLY A 284 -0.86 -0.03 5.45
N GLU A 285 -0.87 -0.77 4.34
CA GLU A 285 -1.84 -0.65 3.25
C GLU A 285 -3.27 -0.94 3.72
N ASN A 286 -3.45 -1.97 4.56
CA ASN A 286 -4.77 -2.32 5.09
C ASN A 286 -5.30 -1.25 6.04
N ILE A 287 -4.44 -0.64 6.87
CA ILE A 287 -4.78 0.51 7.72
C ILE A 287 -5.20 1.69 6.83
N ALA A 288 -4.39 1.99 5.81
CA ALA A 288 -4.63 3.10 4.89
C ALA A 288 -5.92 2.92 4.07
N ASP A 289 -6.26 1.72 3.61
CA ASP A 289 -7.53 1.45 2.92
C ASP A 289 -8.75 1.64 3.82
N ASN A 290 -8.69 1.14 5.06
CA ASN A 290 -9.78 1.30 6.03
C ASN A 290 -9.96 2.77 6.45
N GLY A 291 -8.85 3.47 6.69
CA GLY A 291 -8.84 4.89 7.00
C GLY A 291 -9.35 5.73 5.83
N GLY A 292 -8.83 5.50 4.63
CA GLY A 292 -9.20 6.23 3.42
C GLY A 292 -10.68 6.11 3.08
N LEU A 293 -11.25 4.89 3.15
CA LEU A 293 -12.68 4.69 2.91
C LEU A 293 -13.53 5.47 3.93
N LYS A 294 -13.14 5.45 5.21
CA LYS A 294 -13.84 6.16 6.29
C LYS A 294 -13.75 7.68 6.11
N LEU A 295 -12.56 8.21 5.86
CA LEU A 295 -12.30 9.64 5.69
C LEU A 295 -13.06 10.20 4.49
N ALA A 296 -13.03 9.50 3.36
CA ALA A 296 -13.75 9.90 2.16
C ALA A 296 -15.26 9.95 2.37
N TYR A 297 -15.83 8.96 3.07
CA TYR A 297 -17.26 8.96 3.38
C TYR A 297 -17.62 10.08 4.38
N MET A 298 -16.78 10.32 5.40
CA MET A 298 -16.97 11.42 6.33
C MET A 298 -16.93 12.79 5.62
N ALA A 299 -15.97 12.99 4.72
CA ALA A 299 -15.87 14.20 3.91
C ALA A 299 -17.10 14.38 3.00
N TYR A 300 -17.56 13.30 2.35
CA TYR A 300 -18.77 13.34 1.54
C TYR A 300 -20.00 13.73 2.36
N GLN A 301 -20.19 13.15 3.54
CA GLN A 301 -21.33 13.48 4.39
C GLN A 301 -21.29 14.92 4.89
N LYS A 302 -20.11 15.45 5.22
CA LYS A 302 -19.93 16.88 5.57
C LYS A 302 -20.28 17.77 4.37
N ALA A 303 -19.83 17.42 3.17
CA ALA A 303 -20.15 18.14 1.95
C ALA A 303 -21.66 18.10 1.65
N LYS A 304 -22.31 16.94 1.80
CA LYS A 304 -23.75 16.75 1.61
C LYS A 304 -24.59 17.56 2.60
N GLN A 305 -24.10 17.72 3.83
CA GLN A 305 -24.75 18.58 4.82
C GLN A 305 -24.66 20.07 4.46
N ALA A 306 -23.53 20.50 3.89
CA ALA A 306 -23.32 21.87 3.44
C ALA A 306 -24.09 22.19 2.15
N ASP A 307 -24.16 21.24 1.24
CA ASP A 307 -24.90 21.34 -0.02
C ASP A 307 -25.64 20.01 -0.30
N PRO A 308 -26.94 19.93 0.05
CA PRO A 308 -27.74 18.73 -0.21
C PRO A 308 -27.90 18.39 -1.69
N THR A 309 -27.69 19.34 -2.61
CA THR A 309 -27.88 19.12 -4.06
C THR A 309 -26.87 18.13 -4.65
N ILE A 310 -25.71 17.95 -4.00
CA ILE A 310 -24.69 16.99 -4.44
C ILE A 310 -25.15 15.52 -4.33
N ALA A 311 -26.23 15.27 -3.59
CA ALA A 311 -26.87 13.97 -3.46
C ALA A 311 -28.13 13.83 -4.34
N ASP A 312 -28.54 14.87 -5.06
CA ASP A 312 -29.68 14.83 -5.98
C ASP A 312 -29.27 14.21 -7.33
N ILE A 313 -29.02 12.90 -7.29
CA ILE A 313 -28.50 12.13 -8.42
C ILE A 313 -29.52 11.11 -8.96
N GLY A 314 -30.76 11.14 -8.46
CA GLY A 314 -31.83 10.21 -8.83
C GLY A 314 -31.66 8.76 -8.31
N TYR A 315 -30.65 8.50 -7.47
CA TYR A 315 -30.36 7.20 -6.87
C TYR A 315 -29.88 7.35 -5.43
N ASP A 316 -29.82 6.23 -4.70
CA ASP A 316 -29.22 6.14 -3.36
C ASP A 316 -27.70 6.40 -3.44
N ASP A 317 -27.29 7.54 -2.92
CA ASP A 317 -25.91 8.02 -2.95
C ASP A 317 -24.98 7.16 -2.09
N ALA A 318 -25.45 6.62 -0.96
CA ALA A 318 -24.65 5.75 -0.12
C ALA A 318 -24.32 4.44 -0.86
N LYS A 319 -25.29 3.83 -1.55
CA LYS A 319 -25.04 2.66 -2.40
C LYS A 319 -24.11 2.99 -3.57
N LEU A 320 -24.30 4.16 -4.20
CA LEU A 320 -23.41 4.59 -5.28
C LEU A 320 -21.98 4.81 -4.78
N PHE A 321 -21.77 5.37 -3.58
CA PHE A 321 -20.45 5.55 -2.99
C PHE A 321 -19.67 4.23 -2.96
N PHE A 322 -20.21 3.20 -2.32
CA PHE A 322 -19.49 1.92 -2.20
C PHE A 322 -19.36 1.20 -3.55
N THR A 323 -20.34 1.33 -4.44
CA THR A 323 -20.25 0.76 -5.79
C THR A 323 -19.14 1.45 -6.62
N ALA A 324 -19.09 2.79 -6.56
CA ALA A 324 -18.10 3.60 -7.25
C ALA A 324 -16.69 3.36 -6.70
N PHE A 325 -16.54 3.12 -5.39
CA PHE A 325 -15.29 2.72 -4.75
C PHE A 325 -14.73 1.42 -5.35
N VAL A 326 -15.56 0.37 -5.44
CA VAL A 326 -15.14 -0.92 -6.04
C VAL A 326 -14.76 -0.74 -7.52
N GLN A 327 -15.61 -0.04 -8.29
CA GLN A 327 -15.39 0.16 -9.73
C GLN A 327 -14.22 1.11 -10.04
N GLY A 328 -13.85 1.99 -9.10
CA GLY A 328 -12.83 3.01 -9.32
C GLY A 328 -11.44 2.44 -9.52
N TRP A 329 -11.09 1.38 -8.80
CA TRP A 329 -9.71 0.86 -8.78
C TRP A 329 -9.58 -0.66 -8.53
N TRP A 330 -10.61 -1.33 -8.02
CA TRP A 330 -10.49 -2.70 -7.51
C TRP A 330 -10.98 -3.80 -8.47
N CYS A 331 -11.52 -3.42 -9.63
CA CYS A 331 -11.85 -4.35 -10.72
C CYS A 331 -10.57 -4.84 -11.42
N PHE A 332 -9.89 -5.82 -10.82
CA PHE A 332 -8.59 -6.32 -11.26
C PHE A 332 -8.56 -7.85 -11.37
N LYS A 333 -7.81 -8.37 -12.36
CA LYS A 333 -7.53 -9.79 -12.53
C LYS A 333 -6.08 -9.98 -12.95
N ALA A 334 -5.44 -11.03 -12.45
CA ALA A 334 -4.07 -11.38 -12.80
C ALA A 334 -3.86 -12.90 -12.92
N THR A 335 -2.68 -13.29 -13.40
CA THR A 335 -2.27 -14.69 -13.52
C THR A 335 -1.92 -15.28 -12.16
N ASP A 336 -1.96 -16.60 -12.04
CA ASP A 336 -1.60 -17.30 -10.79
C ASP A 336 -0.15 -17.02 -10.37
N ASN A 337 0.77 -16.90 -11.34
CA ASN A 337 2.17 -16.51 -11.07
C ASN A 337 2.27 -15.10 -10.48
N PHE A 338 1.47 -14.15 -10.99
CA PHE A 338 1.43 -12.80 -10.43
C PHE A 338 0.95 -12.83 -8.98
N TYR A 339 -0.17 -13.49 -8.68
CA TYR A 339 -0.68 -13.59 -7.31
C TYR A 339 0.29 -14.32 -6.38
N THR A 340 0.93 -15.39 -6.84
CA THR A 340 1.94 -16.13 -6.08
C THR A 340 3.12 -15.23 -5.73
N ASN A 341 3.60 -14.43 -6.67
CA ASN A 341 4.69 -13.48 -6.41
C ASN A 341 4.26 -12.33 -5.48
N SER A 342 3.08 -11.77 -5.67
CA SER A 342 2.54 -10.70 -4.82
C SER A 342 2.43 -11.14 -3.35
N LEU A 343 2.04 -12.39 -3.09
CA LEU A 343 1.99 -12.94 -1.73
C LEU A 343 3.32 -12.85 -0.95
N HIS A 344 4.45 -12.78 -1.66
CA HIS A 344 5.79 -12.75 -1.05
C HIS A 344 6.45 -11.37 -1.04
N MET A 345 6.03 -10.44 -1.90
CA MET A 345 6.77 -9.21 -2.16
C MET A 345 5.93 -7.93 -2.15
N ASP A 346 4.62 -8.04 -2.34
CA ASP A 346 3.75 -6.88 -2.47
C ASP A 346 3.15 -6.52 -1.11
N PRO A 347 3.42 -5.31 -0.55
CA PRO A 347 2.80 -4.89 0.70
C PRO A 347 1.30 -4.64 0.54
N HIS A 348 0.75 -4.64 -0.68
CA HIS A 348 -0.67 -4.49 -0.89
C HIS A 348 -1.40 -5.83 -0.81
N SER A 349 -2.52 -5.84 -0.09
CA SER A 349 -3.48 -6.94 -0.23
C SER A 349 -3.98 -7.05 -1.69
N PRO A 350 -4.33 -8.26 -2.18
CA PRO A 350 -4.96 -8.40 -3.48
C PRO A 350 -6.21 -7.53 -3.63
N ALA A 351 -6.44 -6.98 -4.82
CA ALA A 351 -7.49 -5.99 -5.08
C ALA A 351 -8.89 -6.38 -4.54
N GLN A 352 -9.27 -7.65 -4.62
CA GLN A 352 -10.55 -8.12 -4.07
C GLN A 352 -10.67 -7.92 -2.55
N TRP A 353 -9.56 -8.05 -1.82
CA TRP A 353 -9.49 -7.90 -0.37
C TRP A 353 -9.33 -6.44 0.04
N ARG A 354 -8.69 -5.61 -0.80
CA ARG A 354 -8.71 -4.14 -0.66
C ARG A 354 -10.08 -3.53 -0.88
N ALA A 355 -10.91 -4.14 -1.75
CA ALA A 355 -12.32 -3.79 -1.85
C ALA A 355 -13.12 -4.28 -0.63
N LYS A 356 -13.05 -5.59 -0.35
CA LYS A 356 -13.96 -6.22 0.64
C LYS A 356 -13.60 -5.90 2.09
N GLY A 357 -12.32 -5.92 2.46
CA GLY A 357 -11.86 -5.75 3.85
C GLY A 357 -12.34 -4.45 4.50
N PRO A 358 -12.09 -3.28 3.90
CA PRO A 358 -12.61 -2.00 4.39
C PRO A 358 -14.14 -1.96 4.50
N MET A 359 -14.85 -2.54 3.52
CA MET A 359 -16.32 -2.63 3.55
C MET A 359 -16.83 -3.56 4.66
N MET A 360 -16.18 -4.69 4.91
CA MET A 360 -16.51 -5.59 6.04
C MET A 360 -16.38 -4.87 7.39
N ASN A 361 -15.41 -3.95 7.51
CA ASN A 361 -15.18 -3.15 8.71
C ASN A 361 -16.07 -1.89 8.80
N SER A 362 -16.79 -1.55 7.73
CA SER A 362 -17.65 -0.36 7.68
C SER A 362 -19.08 -0.68 8.10
N LEU A 363 -19.53 -0.11 9.21
CA LEU A 363 -20.95 -0.14 9.60
C LEU A 363 -21.82 0.60 8.58
N LEU A 364 -21.29 1.67 7.99
CA LEU A 364 -21.98 2.48 7.00
C LEU A 364 -22.26 1.69 5.72
N PHE A 365 -21.34 0.81 5.32
CA PHE A 365 -21.56 -0.12 4.21
C PHE A 365 -22.67 -1.12 4.55
N ALA A 366 -22.60 -1.73 5.72
CA ALA A 366 -23.61 -2.69 6.16
C ALA A 366 -25.01 -2.06 6.23
N ASP A 367 -25.11 -0.81 6.70
CA ASP A 367 -26.37 -0.06 6.77
C ASP A 367 -26.86 0.33 5.36
N ALA A 368 -25.99 0.82 4.46
CA ALA A 368 -26.39 1.21 3.10
C ALA A 368 -26.94 0.04 2.28
N PHE A 369 -26.38 -1.16 2.44
CA PHE A 369 -26.83 -2.37 1.73
C PHE A 369 -27.77 -3.25 2.56
N GLN A 370 -28.12 -2.84 3.78
CA GLN A 370 -28.96 -3.61 4.71
C GLN A 370 -28.44 -5.05 4.91
N CYS A 371 -27.11 -5.20 5.04
CA CYS A 371 -26.45 -6.50 5.17
C CYS A 371 -26.84 -7.16 6.50
N PRO A 372 -27.40 -8.38 6.50
CA PRO A 372 -27.71 -9.10 7.73
C PRO A 372 -26.47 -9.26 8.62
N LYS A 373 -26.68 -9.20 9.93
CA LYS A 373 -25.61 -9.48 10.90
C LYS A 373 -25.06 -10.88 10.64
N ASP A 374 -23.73 -11.04 10.72
CA ASP A 374 -23.01 -12.29 10.48
C ASP A 374 -23.01 -12.78 9.02
N SER A 375 -23.53 -11.98 8.08
CA SER A 375 -23.27 -12.21 6.65
C SER A 375 -21.79 -11.98 6.32
N PRO A 376 -21.27 -12.55 5.21
CA PRO A 376 -19.85 -12.43 4.85
C PRO A 376 -19.33 -10.98 4.78
N MET A 377 -20.19 -10.04 4.38
CA MET A 377 -19.84 -8.61 4.29
C MET A 377 -20.26 -7.79 5.52
N ASN A 378 -20.85 -8.42 6.54
CA ASN A 378 -21.16 -7.79 7.84
C ASN A 378 -20.82 -8.72 9.03
N PRO A 379 -19.53 -9.06 9.22
CA PRO A 379 -19.10 -9.89 10.34
C PRO A 379 -19.33 -9.18 11.68
N THR A 380 -19.65 -9.94 12.73
CA THR A 380 -19.82 -9.41 14.09
C THR A 380 -18.55 -8.76 14.64
N LYS A 381 -17.39 -9.38 14.43
CA LYS A 381 -16.09 -8.80 14.78
C LYS A 381 -15.64 -7.87 13.66
N LYS A 382 -15.58 -6.57 13.95
CA LYS A 382 -15.00 -5.54 13.07
C LYS A 382 -13.78 -4.95 13.74
N CYS A 383 -12.72 -4.70 12.98
CA CYS A 383 -11.46 -4.21 13.55
C CYS A 383 -11.45 -2.70 13.81
N VAL A 384 -12.37 -1.96 13.20
CA VAL A 384 -12.61 -0.56 13.55
C VAL A 384 -13.59 -0.55 14.73
N LYS A 385 -13.09 -0.24 15.94
CA LYS A 385 -13.91 -0.22 17.16
C LYS A 385 -15.17 0.64 16.98
N LYS A 386 -16.28 0.15 17.52
CA LYS A 386 -17.50 0.95 17.71
C LYS A 386 -17.19 2.10 18.65
N ALA A 387 -17.64 3.32 18.31
CA ALA A 387 -18.02 4.28 19.34
C ALA A 387 -19.05 3.57 20.22
N THR A 388 -18.73 3.41 21.50
CA THR A 388 -19.60 2.76 22.46
C THR A 388 -20.86 3.59 22.68
N LYS A 389 -21.90 3.02 23.29
CA LYS A 389 -23.09 3.79 23.69
C LYS A 389 -22.72 4.95 24.63
N GLU A 390 -21.66 4.80 25.43
CA GLU A 390 -21.13 5.88 26.27
C GLU A 390 -20.55 7.03 25.44
N ASP A 391 -19.90 6.74 24.31
CA ASP A 391 -19.33 7.78 23.44
C ASP A 391 -20.44 8.59 22.74
N LYS A 392 -21.53 7.93 22.32
CA LYS A 392 -22.73 8.61 21.80
C LYS A 392 -23.45 9.45 22.87
N CYS A 393 -23.49 8.98 24.11
CA CYS A 393 -24.05 9.74 25.23
C CYS A 393 -23.19 10.97 25.58
N LYS A 394 -21.86 10.83 25.62
CA LYS A 394 -20.93 11.94 25.87
C LYS A 394 -20.97 12.98 24.76
N GLU A 395 -21.20 12.57 23.51
CA GLU A 395 -21.33 13.48 22.37
C GLU A 395 -22.67 14.25 22.38
N MET A 396 -23.76 13.60 22.80
CA MET A 396 -25.05 14.29 23.04
C MET A 396 -24.98 15.27 24.22
N ASP A 397 -24.29 14.92 25.31
CA ASP A 397 -24.16 15.80 26.47
C ASP A 397 -23.21 16.98 26.19
N LYS A 398 -22.11 16.77 25.43
CA LYS A 398 -21.24 17.86 24.96
C LYS A 398 -21.96 18.82 24.00
N ARG A 399 -22.83 18.32 23.10
CA ARG A 399 -23.67 19.18 22.24
C ARG A 399 -24.63 20.03 23.06
N LYS A 400 -25.29 19.45 24.07
CA LYS A 400 -26.16 20.21 24.97
C LYS A 400 -25.40 21.25 25.79
N GLU A 401 -24.16 20.98 26.17
CA GLU A 401 -23.34 21.94 26.91
C GLU A 401 -22.84 23.09 26.03
N MET A 402 -22.55 22.83 24.75
CA MET A 402 -22.26 23.85 23.74
C MET A 402 -23.50 24.70 23.40
N ASP A 403 -24.64 24.08 23.13
CA ASP A 403 -25.90 24.78 22.84
C ASP A 403 -26.33 25.67 24.03
N LYS A 404 -26.05 25.23 25.27
CA LYS A 404 -26.33 26.02 26.48
C LYS A 404 -25.42 27.24 26.59
N ARG A 405 -24.13 27.12 26.24
CA ARG A 405 -23.18 28.25 26.19
C ARG A 405 -23.49 29.24 25.06
N GLU A 406 -24.08 28.80 23.96
CA GLU A 406 -24.58 29.71 22.91
C GLU A 406 -25.94 30.34 23.28
N SER A 407 -26.79 29.65 24.04
CA SER A 407 -28.09 30.19 24.48
C SER A 407 -28.02 31.23 25.60
N ASP A 408 -26.95 31.23 26.41
CA ASP A 408 -26.75 32.21 27.49
C ASP A 408 -26.44 33.63 26.95
N GLY A 409 -26.37 33.80 25.62
CA GLY A 409 -26.22 35.09 24.96
C GLY A 409 -27.52 35.78 24.52
N HIS A 410 -28.68 35.12 24.45
CA HIS A 410 -29.91 35.72 23.92
C HIS A 410 -31.19 35.25 24.66
N THR A 411 -31.85 36.17 25.35
CA THR A 411 -33.19 35.99 25.93
C THR A 411 -34.27 35.83 24.86
N VAL A 412 -34.81 34.62 24.66
CA VAL A 412 -36.19 34.40 24.15
C VAL A 412 -36.78 33.08 24.68
N ARG A 413 -38.03 33.14 25.19
CA ARG A 413 -38.91 31.99 25.49
C ARG A 413 -39.34 31.29 24.19
N ALA A 414 -39.26 29.95 24.12
CA ALA A 414 -40.42 29.06 23.95
C ALA A 414 -40.06 27.61 23.54
N ALA A 415 -40.98 26.72 23.94
CA ALA A 415 -41.37 25.44 23.36
C ALA A 415 -40.63 24.16 23.77
N ALA A 416 -41.41 23.30 24.42
CA ALA A 416 -41.07 21.95 24.86
C ALA A 416 -40.84 21.00 23.67
N LEU A 417 -39.78 20.20 23.76
CA LEU A 417 -39.60 18.96 23.01
C LEU A 417 -39.29 17.83 24.00
N THR A 418 -40.09 16.78 23.89
CA THR A 418 -40.12 15.57 24.69
C THR A 418 -38.77 14.85 24.73
N GLY A 419 -38.12 14.86 25.89
CA GLY A 419 -36.85 14.17 26.11
C GLY A 419 -37.04 12.71 26.56
N MET A 420 -36.49 11.76 25.79
CA MET A 420 -36.15 10.44 26.33
C MET A 420 -34.98 10.59 27.32
N LYS A 421 -35.25 10.42 28.61
CA LYS A 421 -34.23 10.38 29.67
C LYS A 421 -33.46 9.06 29.59
N CYS A 422 -32.13 9.13 29.54
CA CYS A 422 -31.27 7.99 29.87
C CYS A 422 -31.35 7.74 31.38
N LYS A 423 -31.91 6.60 31.79
CA LYS A 423 -31.94 6.17 33.20
C LYS A 423 -30.55 5.68 33.60
N SER A 424 -30.01 6.23 34.68
CA SER A 424 -28.90 5.66 35.46
C SER A 424 -29.39 4.41 36.19
N LEU A 425 -28.64 3.32 36.09
CA LEU A 425 -28.71 2.22 37.05
C LEU A 425 -27.77 2.60 38.20
N GLY A 426 -28.34 2.73 39.39
CA GLY A 426 -27.58 2.81 40.63
C GLY A 426 -27.38 1.40 41.17
N ASP A 427 -26.22 1.18 41.79
CA ASP A 427 -26.04 0.15 42.80
C ASP A 427 -25.76 0.86 44.14
N GLU A 428 -26.62 0.57 45.11
CA GLU A 428 -26.47 0.80 46.56
C GLU A 428 -25.21 0.02 47.02
N GLY A 429 -24.31 0.50 47.88
CA GLY A 429 -24.46 1.13 49.19
C GLY A 429 -23.73 0.23 50.21
N ASP A 430 -22.68 0.72 50.86
CA ASP A 430 -22.43 0.47 52.30
C ASP A 430 -21.24 1.30 52.83
N ASP A 431 -21.51 2.00 53.93
CA ASP A 431 -20.60 2.80 54.74
C ASP A 431 -19.74 1.92 55.67
N ASN A 432 -18.50 2.33 55.95
CA ASN A 432 -18.08 2.55 57.35
C ASN A 432 -16.71 3.22 57.53
N ASP A 433 -16.63 3.80 58.72
CA ASP A 433 -15.83 4.90 59.22
C ASP A 433 -14.32 4.63 59.48
N SER A 434 -13.63 5.75 59.67
CA SER A 434 -12.30 6.01 60.21
C SER A 434 -11.71 4.99 61.21
N ASP A 435 -10.39 4.75 61.11
CA ASP A 435 -9.40 5.27 62.07
C ASP A 435 -7.94 4.89 61.69
N GLU A 436 -7.00 5.58 62.34
CA GLU A 436 -5.64 5.09 62.66
C GLU A 436 -4.45 5.56 61.81
N ALA A 437 -4.17 6.85 61.93
CA ALA A 437 -2.90 7.51 61.65
C ALA A 437 -1.72 7.09 62.57
N LYS A 438 -1.54 5.79 62.87
CA LYS A 438 -0.44 5.29 63.76
C LYS A 438 0.45 4.17 63.20
N LYS A 439 0.58 4.03 61.87
CA LYS A 439 1.44 2.99 61.24
C LYS A 439 2.62 3.49 60.41
N THR A 440 3.08 4.73 60.61
CA THR A 440 4.08 5.34 59.70
C THR A 440 5.54 5.33 60.20
N MET A 441 5.86 4.73 61.36
CA MET A 441 7.24 4.78 61.90
C MET A 441 7.97 3.42 62.05
N MET A 442 7.35 2.29 61.70
CA MET A 442 8.01 0.96 61.72
C MET A 442 8.15 0.28 60.33
N MET A 443 7.81 0.97 59.23
CA MET A 443 7.90 0.40 57.86
C MET A 443 9.16 0.81 57.08
N LYS A 444 10.05 1.64 57.63
CA LYS A 444 11.23 2.15 56.88
C LYS A 444 12.44 1.22 56.91
N GLU A 445 12.61 0.37 57.93
CA GLU A 445 13.77 -0.55 58.01
C GLU A 445 13.49 -1.94 57.41
N ARG A 446 12.22 -2.36 57.27
CA ARG A 446 11.87 -3.60 56.57
C ARG A 446 11.87 -3.48 55.03
N ARG A 447 11.87 -2.25 54.49
CA ARG A 447 11.91 -2.00 53.03
C ARG A 447 13.29 -2.21 52.40
N SER A 448 14.39 -1.93 53.11
CA SER A 448 15.74 -2.08 52.54
C SER A 448 16.20 -3.54 52.39
N SER A 449 15.69 -4.47 53.20
CA SER A 449 16.02 -5.90 53.10
C SER A 449 15.19 -6.64 52.03
N ALA A 450 13.96 -6.19 51.77
CA ALA A 450 13.10 -6.74 50.71
C ALA A 450 13.58 -6.35 49.29
N ILE A 451 14.03 -5.10 49.12
CA ILE A 451 14.52 -4.58 47.83
C ILE A 451 15.82 -5.29 47.39
N MET A 452 16.66 -5.71 48.33
CA MET A 452 17.89 -6.46 48.01
C MET A 452 17.60 -7.91 47.58
N LYS A 453 16.55 -8.55 48.13
CA LYS A 453 16.11 -9.90 47.72
C LYS A 453 15.37 -9.91 46.39
N GLU A 454 14.59 -8.88 46.07
CA GLU A 454 13.94 -8.74 44.76
C GLU A 454 14.95 -8.46 43.64
N SER A 455 16.03 -7.73 43.93
CA SER A 455 17.09 -7.43 42.96
C SER A 455 17.90 -8.68 42.56
N VAL A 456 18.14 -9.61 43.49
CA VAL A 456 18.85 -10.88 43.21
C VAL A 456 17.97 -11.86 42.42
N ASN A 457 16.66 -11.90 42.71
CA ASN A 457 15.71 -12.70 41.94
C ASN A 457 15.47 -12.15 40.51
N ALA A 458 15.55 -10.83 40.33
CA ALA A 458 15.45 -10.19 39.02
C ALA A 458 16.66 -10.52 38.12
N VAL A 459 17.88 -10.59 38.68
CA VAL A 459 19.09 -10.98 37.94
C VAL A 459 19.07 -12.46 37.55
N MET A 460 18.59 -13.36 38.43
CA MET A 460 18.44 -14.78 38.10
C MET A 460 17.36 -15.01 37.03
N SER A 461 16.26 -14.24 37.05
CA SER A 461 15.22 -14.28 36.01
C SER A 461 15.73 -13.74 34.66
N PHE A 462 16.57 -12.70 34.66
CA PHE A 462 17.19 -12.17 33.45
C PHE A 462 18.12 -13.18 32.76
N THR A 463 18.81 -14.02 33.55
CA THR A 463 19.72 -15.06 33.03
C THR A 463 18.93 -16.20 32.38
N SER A 464 17.79 -16.58 32.97
CA SER A 464 16.85 -17.56 32.38
C SER A 464 16.14 -17.02 31.12
N ILE A 465 15.83 -15.72 31.08
CA ILE A 465 15.28 -15.06 29.87
C ILE A 465 16.34 -15.01 28.76
N MET A 466 17.60 -14.70 29.07
CA MET A 466 18.70 -14.72 28.10
C MET A 466 18.96 -16.13 27.53
N GLU A 467 18.89 -17.17 28.36
CA GLU A 467 19.00 -18.57 27.93
C GLU A 467 17.82 -18.99 27.03
N ASN A 468 16.59 -18.61 27.38
CA ASN A 468 15.41 -18.86 26.53
C ASN A 468 15.47 -18.07 25.21
N THR A 469 15.94 -16.82 25.23
CA THR A 469 16.09 -16.00 24.01
C THR A 469 17.15 -16.58 23.07
N ASN A 470 18.22 -17.15 23.61
CA ASN A 470 19.20 -17.90 22.81
C ASN A 470 18.61 -19.20 22.25
N LYS A 471 17.74 -19.89 22.99
CA LYS A 471 17.04 -21.09 22.51
C LYS A 471 16.06 -20.78 21.37
N PHE A 472 15.27 -19.72 21.51
CA PHE A 472 14.39 -19.22 20.44
C PHE A 472 15.16 -18.80 19.18
N LYS A 473 16.32 -18.15 19.31
CA LYS A 473 17.19 -17.81 18.17
C LYS A 473 17.78 -19.05 17.48
N VAL A 474 18.10 -20.10 18.25
CA VAL A 474 18.60 -21.38 17.70
C VAL A 474 17.49 -22.12 16.95
N ASP A 475 16.27 -22.12 17.48
CA ASP A 475 15.10 -22.74 16.83
C ASP A 475 14.65 -21.96 15.58
N GLU A 476 14.73 -20.62 15.59
CA GLU A 476 14.50 -19.77 14.42
C GLU A 476 15.56 -19.98 13.34
N LEU A 477 16.84 -20.14 13.71
CA LEU A 477 17.91 -20.51 12.77
C LEU A 477 17.72 -21.92 12.19
N ALA A 478 17.21 -22.87 12.99
CA ALA A 478 16.93 -24.23 12.54
C ALA A 478 15.76 -24.24 11.54
N PHE A 479 14.67 -23.52 11.86
CA PHE A 479 13.54 -23.34 10.96
C PHE A 479 13.93 -22.61 9.67
N GLN A 480 14.75 -21.56 9.76
CA GLN A 480 15.25 -20.85 8.58
C GLN A 480 16.17 -21.72 7.73
N LYS A 481 17.01 -22.57 8.35
CA LYS A 481 17.85 -23.54 7.62
C LYS A 481 17.01 -24.59 6.91
N GLU A 482 15.97 -25.09 7.54
CA GLU A 482 15.08 -26.10 6.94
C GLU A 482 14.22 -25.48 5.83
N SER A 483 13.69 -24.28 6.03
CA SER A 483 12.99 -23.50 5.00
C SER A 483 13.88 -23.20 3.80
N ASN A 484 15.13 -22.77 4.04
CA ASN A 484 16.11 -22.56 2.98
C ASN A 484 16.47 -23.86 2.26
N ALA A 485 16.60 -24.99 2.97
CA ALA A 485 16.86 -26.30 2.36
C ALA A 485 15.70 -26.78 1.48
N ILE A 486 14.45 -26.52 1.89
CA ILE A 486 13.25 -26.79 1.08
C ILE A 486 13.23 -25.90 -0.17
N ALA A 487 13.54 -24.62 -0.02
CA ALA A 487 13.61 -23.68 -1.15
C ALA A 487 14.69 -24.09 -2.17
N MET A 488 15.86 -24.52 -1.69
CA MET A 488 16.95 -25.01 -2.56
C MET A 488 16.58 -26.31 -3.28
N ARG A 489 15.91 -27.26 -2.61
CA ARG A 489 15.41 -28.49 -3.27
C ARG A 489 14.36 -28.19 -4.34
N LYS A 490 13.52 -27.17 -4.11
CA LYS A 490 12.53 -26.73 -5.10
C LYS A 490 13.22 -26.10 -6.33
N LEU A 491 14.24 -25.26 -6.12
CA LEU A 491 15.08 -24.72 -7.19
C LEU A 491 15.78 -25.81 -8.01
N GLU A 492 16.34 -26.84 -7.36
CA GLU A 492 16.95 -27.98 -8.06
C GLU A 492 15.94 -28.78 -8.91
N LEU A 493 14.70 -28.92 -8.42
CA LEU A 493 13.62 -29.59 -9.16
C LEU A 493 13.17 -28.76 -10.37
N ASP A 494 13.06 -27.44 -10.20
CA ASP A 494 12.68 -26.53 -11.28
C ASP A 494 13.79 -26.45 -12.35
N GLU A 495 15.07 -26.48 -11.96
CA GLU A 495 16.21 -26.56 -12.89
C GLU A 495 16.20 -27.87 -13.69
N LYS A 496 15.97 -29.01 -13.02
CA LYS A 496 15.82 -30.31 -13.71
C LYS A 496 14.66 -30.30 -14.70
N ARG A 497 13.53 -29.69 -14.34
CA ARG A 497 12.36 -29.58 -15.21
C ARG A 497 12.62 -28.69 -16.42
N TYR A 498 13.34 -27.58 -16.22
CA TYR A 498 13.78 -26.69 -17.29
C TYR A 498 14.73 -27.41 -18.27
N LEU A 499 15.70 -28.17 -17.76
CA LEU A 499 16.63 -28.94 -18.59
C LEU A 499 15.89 -30.00 -19.41
N LEU A 500 14.90 -30.70 -18.81
CA LEU A 500 14.08 -31.68 -19.51
C LEU A 500 13.31 -31.06 -20.69
N ASP A 501 12.66 -29.93 -20.43
CA ASP A 501 11.88 -29.17 -21.43
C ASP A 501 12.77 -28.55 -22.53
N LYS A 502 13.99 -28.14 -22.18
CA LYS A 502 15.01 -27.73 -23.16
C LYS A 502 15.41 -28.91 -24.07
N THR A 503 15.71 -30.07 -23.51
CA THR A 503 16.06 -31.27 -24.28
C THR A 503 14.90 -31.70 -25.19
N GLU A 504 13.66 -31.61 -24.72
CA GLU A 504 12.48 -31.94 -25.54
C GLU A 504 12.30 -30.96 -26.71
N ARG A 505 12.52 -29.65 -26.50
CA ARG A 505 12.52 -28.66 -27.58
C ARG A 505 13.63 -28.87 -28.60
N GLU A 506 14.85 -29.17 -28.15
CA GLU A 506 15.98 -29.46 -29.03
C GLU A 506 15.73 -30.74 -29.86
N ALA A 507 15.14 -31.77 -29.26
CA ALA A 507 14.75 -32.99 -29.96
C ALA A 507 13.66 -32.74 -31.01
N ARG A 508 12.63 -31.93 -30.70
CA ARG A 508 11.59 -31.53 -31.67
C ARG A 508 12.18 -30.73 -32.83
N PHE A 509 13.06 -29.78 -32.55
CA PHE A 509 13.74 -29.00 -33.57
C PHE A 509 14.61 -29.87 -34.49
N ALA A 510 15.34 -30.84 -33.93
CA ALA A 510 16.11 -31.79 -34.73
C ALA A 510 15.22 -32.66 -35.63
N LEU A 511 14.06 -33.10 -35.13
CA LEU A 511 13.07 -33.86 -35.91
C LEU A 511 12.55 -33.04 -37.10
N GLU A 512 12.18 -31.78 -36.87
CA GLU A 512 11.69 -30.88 -37.93
C GLU A 512 12.76 -30.56 -39.00
N GLN A 513 14.04 -30.55 -38.64
CA GLN A 513 15.14 -30.40 -39.60
C GLN A 513 15.31 -31.67 -40.44
N GLN A 514 15.18 -32.84 -39.83
CA GLN A 514 15.25 -34.12 -40.53
C GLN A 514 14.09 -34.30 -41.51
N GLU A 515 12.86 -33.90 -41.14
CA GLU A 515 11.70 -33.90 -42.03
C GLU A 515 11.88 -32.95 -43.22
N ARG A 516 12.40 -31.74 -42.97
CA ARG A 516 12.72 -30.77 -44.04
C ARG A 516 13.79 -31.28 -45.00
N GLN A 517 14.83 -31.95 -44.48
CA GLN A 517 15.86 -32.56 -45.31
C GLN A 517 15.28 -33.70 -46.16
N GLY A 518 14.42 -34.55 -45.60
CA GLY A 518 13.73 -35.60 -46.35
C GLY A 518 12.85 -35.06 -47.47
N GLN A 519 12.15 -33.95 -47.25
CA GLN A 519 11.35 -33.27 -48.29
C GLN A 519 12.24 -32.68 -49.41
N MET A 520 13.39 -32.10 -49.06
CA MET A 520 14.37 -31.58 -50.02
C MET A 520 14.96 -32.70 -50.90
N ASP A 521 15.30 -33.85 -50.30
CA ASP A 521 15.85 -35.00 -51.02
C ASP A 521 14.81 -35.64 -51.95
N PHE A 522 13.54 -35.70 -51.52
CA PHE A 522 12.43 -36.12 -52.38
C PHE A 522 12.24 -35.21 -53.60
N MET A 523 12.24 -33.88 -53.39
CA MET A 523 12.15 -32.91 -54.49
C MET A 523 13.33 -33.04 -55.47
N ARG A 524 14.54 -33.27 -54.95
CA ARG A 524 15.75 -33.46 -55.76
C ARG A 524 15.65 -34.73 -56.62
N GLY A 525 15.22 -35.85 -56.03
CA GLY A 525 15.00 -37.11 -56.78
C GLY A 525 13.93 -36.95 -57.86
N THR A 526 12.86 -36.21 -57.56
CA THR A 526 11.81 -35.91 -58.54
C THR A 526 12.34 -35.06 -59.70
N LEU A 527 13.20 -34.09 -59.41
CA LEU A 527 13.83 -33.25 -60.43
C LEU A 527 14.80 -34.04 -61.34
N GLU A 528 15.55 -34.98 -60.78
CA GLU A 528 16.43 -35.85 -61.55
C GLU A 528 15.65 -36.84 -62.42
N MET A 529 14.54 -37.37 -61.93
CA MET A 529 13.64 -38.21 -62.71
C MET A 529 13.01 -37.44 -63.87
N MET A 530 12.57 -36.19 -63.66
CA MET A 530 12.10 -35.32 -64.73
C MET A 530 13.19 -35.08 -65.78
N ARG A 531 14.42 -34.74 -65.36
CA ARG A 531 15.56 -34.56 -66.28
C ARG A 531 15.90 -35.82 -67.08
N PHE A 532 15.76 -37.00 -66.49
CA PHE A 532 15.95 -38.27 -67.19
C PHE A 532 14.89 -38.51 -68.27
N ILE A 533 13.62 -38.21 -67.96
CA ILE A 533 12.50 -38.31 -68.91
C ILE A 533 12.69 -37.33 -70.08
N THR A 534 13.09 -36.08 -69.81
CA THR A 534 13.33 -35.07 -70.86
C THR A 534 14.52 -35.41 -71.76
N LYS A 535 15.44 -36.26 -71.30
CA LYS A 535 16.61 -36.69 -72.09
C LYS A 535 16.33 -37.94 -72.95
N LYS A 536 15.19 -38.60 -72.74
CA LYS A 536 14.74 -39.80 -73.49
C LYS A 536 13.61 -39.51 -74.49
N MET A 537 12.98 -38.35 -74.40
CA MET A 537 12.14 -37.75 -75.45
C MET A 537 13.03 -36.95 -76.40
#